data_AF-A0A645I3G5-F1
#
_entry.id   AF-A0A645I3G5-F1
#
_cell.length_a   1.000
_cell.length_b   1.000
_cell.length_c   1.000
_cell.angle_alpha   90.00
_cell.angle_beta   90.00
_cell.angle_gamma   90.00
#
_symmetry.space_group_name_H-M   'P 1'
#
loop_
_entity.id
_entity.type
_entity.pdbx_description
1 polymer ?
#
loop_
_entity_poly.entity_id
_entity_poly.type
_entity_poly.pdbx_seq_one_letter_code
_entity_poly.pdbx_strand_id
1 'polypeptide(L)'
;MLHGEYGTLPAPVNEEVRRKAIGDAEVITCRPADLLKPELEQYREEIKDHIRQEEDVLSYALFPQVALKFFEAREAAERKATEPADDGVRTLYVEDIGA
;
A
#
# COMPACT_ATOMS: atom_id res chain seq x y z
N MET A 1 -21.33 -1.18 -1.64
CA MET A 1 -22.41 -2.07 -1.15
C MET A 1 -23.66 -2.01 -2.02
N LEU A 2 -24.24 -0.83 -2.25
CA LEU A 2 -25.53 -0.71 -2.93
C LEU A 2 -25.49 -1.13 -4.42
N HIS A 3 -24.31 -1.09 -5.04
CA HIS A 3 -24.04 -1.60 -6.39
C HIS A 3 -23.93 -3.13 -6.52
N GLY A 4 -23.87 -3.89 -5.42
CA GLY A 4 -23.61 -5.34 -5.47
C GLY A 4 -22.14 -5.74 -5.55
N GLU A 5 -21.20 -4.80 -5.63
CA GLU A 5 -19.74 -5.02 -5.66
C GLU A 5 -19.16 -5.67 -4.40
N TYR A 6 -19.94 -5.76 -3.33
CA TYR A 6 -19.56 -6.41 -2.08
C TYR A 6 -20.39 -7.69 -1.84
N GLY A 7 -21.08 -8.18 -2.87
CA GLY A 7 -21.99 -9.32 -2.82
C GLY A 7 -23.45 -8.96 -2.50
N THR A 8 -24.26 -9.99 -2.35
CA THR A 8 -25.70 -9.86 -2.09
C THR A 8 -25.97 -9.50 -0.63
N LEU A 9 -26.75 -8.44 -0.41
CA LEU A 9 -27.20 -8.04 0.92
C LEU A 9 -28.18 -9.09 1.50
N PRO A 10 -28.08 -9.41 2.81
CA PRO A 10 -28.93 -10.44 3.43
C PRO A 10 -30.40 -10.03 3.59
N ALA A 11 -30.72 -8.75 3.40
CA ALA A 11 -32.07 -8.19 3.50
C ALA A 11 -32.40 -7.34 2.27
N PRO A 12 -33.68 -7.20 1.89
CA PRO A 12 -34.10 -6.36 0.78
C PRO A 12 -33.66 -4.91 1.01
N VAL A 13 -33.00 -4.35 0.02
CA VAL A 13 -32.47 -2.99 0.05
C VAL A 13 -33.60 -2.00 -0.18
N ASN A 14 -33.65 -0.93 0.61
CA ASN A 14 -34.60 0.15 0.36
C ASN A 14 -34.26 0.83 -0.98
N GLU A 15 -35.19 0.74 -1.94
CA GLU A 15 -34.97 1.22 -3.32
C GLU A 15 -34.87 2.74 -3.44
N GLU A 16 -35.50 3.51 -2.54
CA GLU A 16 -35.35 4.97 -2.52
C GLU A 16 -33.92 5.39 -2.12
N VAL A 17 -33.35 4.70 -1.13
CA VAL A 17 -31.97 4.94 -0.70
C VAL A 17 -30.99 4.45 -1.75
N ARG A 18 -31.29 3.31 -2.39
CA ARG A 18 -30.53 2.79 -3.52
C ARG A 18 -30.48 3.82 -4.66
N ARG A 19 -31.63 4.32 -5.12
CA ARG A 19 -31.67 5.31 -6.21
C ARG A 19 -30.99 6.64 -5.84
N LYS A 20 -31.05 7.08 -4.57
CA LYS A 20 -30.34 8.30 -4.13
C LYS A 20 -28.82 8.12 -4.07
N ALA A 21 -28.34 6.93 -3.72
CA ALA A 21 -26.91 6.66 -3.56
C ALA A 21 -26.23 6.27 -4.88
N ILE A 22 -26.95 5.58 -5.77
CA ILE A 22 -26.38 5.03 -7.00
C ILE A 22 -26.97 5.61 -8.29
N GLY A 23 -28.05 6.40 -8.21
CA GLY A 23 -28.75 6.90 -9.39
C GLY A 23 -29.35 5.75 -10.21
N ASP A 24 -29.00 5.73 -11.50
CA ASP A 24 -29.43 4.74 -12.51
C ASP A 24 -28.39 3.64 -12.76
N ALA A 25 -27.37 3.53 -11.92
CA ALA A 25 -26.28 2.60 -12.19
C ALA A 25 -26.71 1.14 -11.92
N GLU A 26 -26.29 0.24 -12.82
CA GLU A 26 -26.66 -1.17 -12.74
C GLU A 26 -26.13 -1.83 -11.48
N VAL A 27 -26.99 -2.62 -10.85
CA VAL A 27 -26.64 -3.43 -9.68
C VAL A 27 -26.15 -4.77 -10.19
N ILE A 28 -24.90 -5.10 -9.90
CA ILE A 28 -24.35 -6.41 -10.25
C ILE A 28 -24.91 -7.47 -9.30
N THR A 29 -25.41 -8.57 -9.88
CA THR A 29 -25.96 -9.72 -9.14
C THR A 29 -25.04 -10.93 -9.18
N CYS A 30 -23.96 -10.86 -9.97
CA CYS A 30 -22.93 -11.88 -10.07
C CYS A 30 -21.86 -11.73 -8.97
N ARG A 31 -20.96 -12.71 -8.85
CA ARG A 31 -19.81 -12.60 -7.96
C ARG A 31 -18.90 -11.48 -8.50
N PRO A 32 -18.62 -10.42 -7.72
CA PRO A 32 -17.86 -9.26 -8.20
C PRO A 32 -16.48 -9.62 -8.77
N ALA A 33 -15.86 -10.68 -8.24
CA ALA A 33 -14.58 -11.18 -8.72
C ALA A 33 -14.60 -11.74 -10.15
N ASP A 34 -15.77 -12.11 -10.68
CA ASP A 34 -15.90 -12.62 -12.05
C ASP A 34 -15.73 -11.50 -13.10
N LEU A 35 -15.91 -10.23 -12.70
CA LEU A 35 -15.74 -9.05 -13.56
C LEU A 35 -14.32 -8.48 -13.52
N LEU A 36 -13.49 -8.93 -12.57
CA LEU A 36 -12.13 -8.47 -12.41
C LEU A 36 -11.20 -9.28 -13.31
N LYS A 37 -10.34 -8.58 -14.06
CA LYS A 37 -9.32 -9.25 -14.87
C LYS A 37 -8.16 -9.70 -13.98
N PRO A 38 -7.37 -10.71 -14.40
CA PRO A 38 -6.13 -11.04 -13.70
C PRO A 38 -5.14 -9.88 -13.80
N GLU A 39 -4.89 -9.21 -12.68
CA GLU A 39 -3.98 -8.05 -12.59
C GLU A 39 -2.61 -8.39 -12.01
N LEU A 40 -2.42 -9.62 -11.49
CA LEU A 40 -1.17 -10.03 -10.83
C LEU A 40 0.07 -9.89 -11.71
N GLU A 41 -0.04 -10.19 -13.00
CA GLU A 41 1.10 -10.06 -13.92
C GLU A 41 1.47 -8.59 -14.16
N GLN A 42 0.46 -7.71 -14.23
CA GLN A 42 0.68 -6.26 -14.40
C GLN A 42 1.42 -5.71 -13.18
N TYR A 43 0.99 -6.10 -11.97
CA TYR A 43 1.69 -5.74 -10.74
C TYR A 43 3.12 -6.26 -10.72
N ARG A 44 3.38 -7.47 -11.23
CA ARG A 44 4.75 -8.02 -11.31
C ARG A 44 5.65 -7.19 -12.23
N GLU A 45 5.12 -6.69 -13.34
CA GLU A 45 5.86 -5.83 -14.26
C GLU A 45 6.12 -4.44 -13.67
N GLU A 46 5.13 -3.84 -13.00
CA GLU A 46 5.23 -2.50 -12.41
C GLU A 46 6.29 -2.39 -11.31
N ILE A 47 6.43 -3.41 -10.46
CA ILE A 47 7.38 -3.40 -9.34
C ILE A 47 8.61 -4.28 -9.58
N LYS A 48 8.89 -4.67 -10.82
CA LYS A 48 10.00 -5.56 -11.19
C LYS A 48 11.35 -5.16 -10.59
N ASP A 49 11.60 -3.85 -10.47
CA ASP A 49 12.85 -3.32 -9.94
C ASP A 49 12.93 -3.37 -8.40
N HIS A 50 11.79 -3.49 -7.72
CA HIS A 50 11.70 -3.54 -6.25
C HIS A 50 11.38 -4.95 -5.70
N ILE A 51 10.97 -5.89 -6.55
CA ILE A 51 10.63 -7.27 -6.15
C ILE A 51 11.89 -7.99 -5.66
N ARG A 52 11.85 -8.47 -4.41
CA ARG A 52 12.83 -9.43 -3.89
C ARG A 52 12.23 -10.82 -3.69
N GLN A 53 10.93 -10.86 -3.37
CA GLN A 53 10.18 -12.08 -3.10
C GLN A 53 8.76 -11.96 -3.67
N GLU A 54 8.06 -13.08 -3.85
CA GLU A 54 6.70 -13.06 -4.42
C GLU A 54 5.68 -12.37 -3.49
N GLU A 55 5.96 -12.32 -2.19
CA GLU A 55 5.18 -11.61 -1.19
C GLU A 55 5.22 -10.08 -1.36
N ASP A 56 6.26 -9.53 -1.99
CA ASP A 56 6.32 -8.10 -2.32
C ASP A 56 5.26 -7.75 -3.39
N VAL A 57 5.02 -8.67 -4.34
CA VAL A 57 3.95 -8.53 -5.36
C VAL A 57 2.57 -8.55 -4.72
N LEU A 58 2.35 -9.45 -3.75
CA LEU A 58 1.10 -9.51 -2.99
C LEU A 58 0.89 -8.24 -2.15
N SER A 59 1.94 -7.73 -1.53
CA SER A 59 1.88 -6.49 -0.73
C SER A 59 1.51 -5.29 -1.59
N TYR A 60 2.07 -5.20 -2.80
CA TYR A 60 1.73 -4.17 -3.77
C TYR A 60 0.30 -4.32 -4.31
N ALA A 61 -0.15 -5.55 -4.62
CA ALA A 61 -1.51 -5.82 -5.07
C ALA A 61 -2.58 -5.44 -4.02
N LEU A 62 -2.28 -5.59 -2.73
CA LEU A 62 -3.20 -5.21 -1.65
C LEU A 62 -3.16 -3.71 -1.35
N PHE A 63 -1.97 -3.10 -1.33
CA PHE A 63 -1.78 -1.70 -0.92
C PHE A 63 -0.70 -1.00 -1.75
N PRO A 64 -0.96 -0.61 -3.01
CA PRO A 64 0.07 -0.12 -3.92
C PRO A 64 0.80 1.12 -3.37
N GLN A 65 0.07 2.08 -2.79
CA GLN A 65 0.66 3.31 -2.24
C GLN A 65 1.53 3.08 -1.00
N VAL A 66 1.19 2.08 -0.18
CA VAL A 66 1.93 1.78 1.06
C VAL A 66 3.15 0.92 0.74
N ALA A 67 2.99 -0.03 -0.18
CA ALA A 67 4.04 -0.93 -0.63
C ALA A 67 5.21 -0.17 -1.29
N LEU A 68 4.95 0.81 -2.16
CA LEU A 68 6.01 1.62 -2.77
C LEU A 68 6.85 2.35 -1.71
N LYS A 69 6.19 3.03 -0.76
CA LYS A 69 6.89 3.71 0.34
C LYS A 69 7.68 2.73 1.21
N PHE A 70 7.17 1.52 1.40
CA PHE A 70 7.86 0.48 2.15
C PHE A 70 9.13 0.00 1.43
N PHE A 71 9.07 -0.20 0.11
CA PHE A 71 10.24 -0.58 -0.69
C PHE A 71 11.32 0.50 -0.67
N GLU A 72 10.95 1.76 -0.84
CA GLU A 72 11.87 2.90 -0.73
C GLU A 72 12.52 2.98 0.67
N ALA A 73 11.73 2.81 1.74
CA ALA A 73 12.23 2.83 3.11
C ALA A 73 13.20 1.66 3.39
N ARG A 74 12.92 0.47 2.85
CA ARG A 74 13.79 -0.72 2.94
C ARG A 74 15.14 -0.45 2.28
N GLU A 75 15.15 0.10 1.07
CA GLU A 75 16.38 0.45 0.35
C GLU A 75 17.16 1.59 1.03
N ALA A 76 16.47 2.56 1.63
CA ALA A 76 17.10 3.63 2.39
C ALA A 76 17.76 3.10 3.69
N ALA A 77 17.08 2.18 4.39
CA ALA A 77 17.61 1.56 5.61
C ALA A 77 18.87 0.72 5.32
N GLU A 78 18.89 -0.03 4.22
CA GLU A 78 20.06 -0.81 3.81
C GLU A 78 21.24 0.07 3.38
N ARG A 79 20.97 1.17 2.67
CA ARG A 79 22.01 2.16 2.37
C ARG A 79 22.61 2.74 3.64
N LYS A 80 21.78 3.14 4.59
CA LYS A 80 22.24 3.68 5.88
C LYS A 80 23.02 2.66 6.72
N ALA A 81 22.73 1.38 6.60
CA ALA A 81 23.46 0.31 7.29
C ALA A 81 24.83 -0.01 6.65
N THR A 82 25.02 0.36 5.38
CA THR A 82 26.27 0.13 4.64
C THR A 82 27.18 1.36 4.59
N GLU A 83 26.67 2.54 4.92
CA GLU A 83 27.49 3.72 5.19
C GLU A 83 28.25 3.53 6.52
N PRO A 84 29.57 3.80 6.57
CA PRO A 84 30.30 3.79 7.83
C PRO A 84 29.66 4.83 8.75
N ALA A 85 29.37 4.44 9.99
CA ALA A 85 28.93 5.38 11.00
C ALA A 85 29.96 6.52 11.07
N ASP A 86 29.49 7.76 10.97
CA ASP A 86 30.31 8.93 11.24
C ASP A 86 30.62 8.90 12.75
N ASP A 87 31.69 8.19 13.08
CA ASP A 87 32.29 8.08 14.42
C ASP A 87 32.99 9.41 14.76
N GLY A 88 32.26 10.52 14.63
CA GLY A 88 32.73 11.85 14.97
C GLY A 88 32.98 11.92 16.47
N VAL A 89 34.19 11.58 16.90
CA VAL A 89 34.69 11.84 18.26
C VAL A 89 34.53 13.33 18.53
N ARG A 90 33.51 13.69 19.29
CA ARG A 90 33.27 15.08 19.72
C ARG A 90 34.24 15.40 20.85
N THR A 91 35.41 15.92 20.50
CA THR A 91 36.37 16.46 21.46
C THR A 91 35.81 17.75 22.05
N LEU A 92 35.27 17.68 23.27
CA LEU A 92 34.87 18.85 24.04
C LEU A 92 36.07 19.34 24.85
N TYR A 93 36.62 20.51 24.48
CA TYR A 93 37.59 21.20 25.32
C TYR A 93 36.83 21.90 26.45
N VAL A 94 37.07 21.48 27.69
CA VAL A 94 36.62 22.19 28.88
C VAL A 94 37.73 23.17 29.24
N GLU A 95 37.51 24.46 29.00
CA GLU A 95 38.40 25.49 29.53
C GLU A 95 38.11 25.62 31.02
N ASP A 96 39.03 25.12 31.85
CA ASP A 96 39.05 25.37 33.29
C ASP A 96 39.20 26.87 33.53
N ILE A 97 38.08 27.54 33.83
CA ILE A 97 38.06 28.93 34.27
C ILE A 97 38.47 28.95 35.74
N GLY A 98 39.77 28.81 36.00
CA GLY A 98 40.37 29.08 37.29
C GLY A 98 40.67 30.58 37.44
N ALA A 99 39.96 31.24 38.35
CA ALA A 99 40.38 32.50 38.98
C ALA A 99 39.75 32.61 40.38
#